data_AF-A0A2C6KFT3-F1
#
_entry.id   AF-A0A2C6KFT3-F1
#
_cell.length_a   1.000
_cell.length_b   1.000
_cell.length_c   1.000
_cell.angle_alpha   90.00
_cell.angle_beta   90.00
_cell.angle_gamma   90.00
#
_symmetry.space_group_name_H-M   'P 1'
#
loop_
_entity.id
_entity.type
_entity.pdbx_description
1 polymer ?
#
loop_
_entity_poly.entity_id
_entity_poly.type
_entity_poly.pdbx_seq_one_letter_code
_entity_poly.pdbx_strand_id
1 'polypeptide(L)'
;MPTSGFSSGDSSADSLAVSETHALDRLFDFAFSNYRRFVDCFCARNDEDFDAFSTTLGSSDSGSAGSLVTVHGDGEQLRLPTDLILQLHGEESLKEVQRGSDLLREELTHKEAYAHQDTLLKLSVCFKACAQAVEKQSLISSNDDWDEVSTRNLKYLLLPYLLGRVSLEFSSSSERRLVALKEAQIFFRAFMMDMERLGVCRAEEVRAFDMAVEELQQEGNGAPPMNQGMPLSAVRARRVDPAARRDELISRAKFEKQADAAITALLKRRRNMALREEAQHEDTGPGGLDEEDERDLWKSVLSKAAADAVTQMELVARELPLLRMHLKNRSQSGPGDGSEARDRRIRAEEASAAPPTKKPWVYTIKDRSDLRNLYRDKVFTPGHNLPTMSLAECAAIEMEMEVNQIGAPKTKVVEEYATAQSRIEREDEKERQERAWDDWKDDNPRGSGNKMRNKG
;
A
#
# COMPACT_ATOMS: atom_id res chain seq x y z
N MET A 1 39.02 61.89 -45.77
CA MET A 1 38.64 61.66 -44.35
C MET A 1 37.18 62.02 -44.21
N PRO A 2 36.31 61.03 -44.36
CA PRO A 2 35.46 60.66 -43.23
C PRO A 2 35.38 59.14 -43.01
N THR A 3 34.93 58.82 -41.82
CA THR A 3 35.00 57.55 -41.10
C THR A 3 33.98 56.51 -41.56
N SER A 4 34.44 55.28 -41.73
CA SER A 4 33.67 54.07 -41.97
C SER A 4 32.85 53.65 -40.74
N GLY A 5 31.53 53.62 -40.86
CA GLY A 5 30.64 52.92 -39.92
C GLY A 5 30.39 51.49 -40.40
N PHE A 6 30.97 50.52 -39.71
CA PHE A 6 30.60 49.11 -39.82
C PHE A 6 29.26 48.91 -39.08
N SER A 7 28.20 48.60 -39.81
CA SER A 7 27.00 47.98 -39.28
C SER A 7 27.17 46.47 -39.43
N SER A 8 27.59 45.82 -38.35
CA SER A 8 27.52 44.37 -38.22
C SER A 8 26.08 44.00 -37.86
N GLY A 9 25.39 43.37 -38.81
CA GLY A 9 24.17 42.64 -38.53
C GLY A 9 24.49 41.50 -37.58
N ASP A 10 23.90 41.56 -36.38
CA ASP A 10 23.89 40.47 -35.43
C ASP A 10 22.66 39.62 -35.76
N SER A 11 22.86 38.67 -36.68
CA SER A 11 21.85 37.72 -37.12
C SER A 11 22.40 36.31 -36.97
N SER A 12 22.54 35.82 -35.73
CA SER A 12 22.63 34.38 -35.41
C SER A 12 22.90 34.14 -33.93
N ALA A 13 21.89 34.25 -33.07
CA ALA A 13 21.95 33.67 -31.71
C ALA A 13 20.58 33.23 -31.14
N ASP A 14 19.48 33.26 -31.90
CA ASP A 14 18.20 32.65 -31.50
C ASP A 14 18.15 31.20 -31.99
N SER A 15 18.95 30.32 -31.38
CA SER A 15 18.76 28.88 -31.51
C SER A 15 17.61 28.44 -30.59
N LEU A 16 16.38 28.48 -31.11
CA LEU A 16 15.22 27.67 -30.74
C LEU A 16 15.06 27.36 -29.24
N ALA A 17 14.80 28.38 -28.42
CA ALA A 17 14.19 28.14 -27.11
C ALA A 17 12.78 27.57 -27.34
N VAL A 18 12.61 26.28 -27.07
CA VAL A 18 11.30 25.62 -27.03
C VAL A 18 10.38 26.40 -26.07
N SER A 19 9.11 26.63 -26.44
CA SER A 19 8.17 27.31 -25.53
C SER A 19 8.09 26.56 -24.20
N GLU A 20 7.98 27.26 -23.07
CA GLU A 20 7.95 26.63 -21.74
C GLU A 20 6.81 25.60 -21.61
N THR A 21 5.71 25.81 -22.33
CA THR A 21 4.60 24.86 -22.44
C THR A 21 5.00 23.56 -23.13
N HIS A 22 5.74 23.63 -24.24
CA HIS A 22 6.21 22.44 -24.97
C HIS A 22 7.34 21.73 -24.22
N ALA A 23 8.17 22.48 -23.47
CA ALA A 23 9.15 21.89 -22.56
C ALA A 23 8.47 21.11 -21.43
N LEU A 24 7.38 21.64 -20.86
CA LEU A 24 6.56 20.96 -19.86
C LEU A 24 5.93 19.68 -20.41
N ASP A 25 5.31 19.73 -21.59
CA ASP A 25 4.71 18.57 -22.25
C ASP A 25 5.76 17.46 -22.45
N ARG A 26 6.92 17.80 -23.02
CA ARG A 26 7.99 16.83 -23.26
C ARG A 26 8.57 16.24 -21.97
N LEU A 27 8.73 17.05 -20.92
CA LEU A 27 9.23 16.56 -19.64
C LEU A 27 8.21 15.62 -18.98
N PHE A 28 6.93 15.97 -19.03
CA PHE A 28 5.86 15.13 -18.50
C PHE A 28 5.79 13.79 -19.24
N ASP A 29 5.78 13.81 -20.56
CA ASP A 29 5.69 12.59 -21.37
C ASP A 29 6.91 11.69 -21.17
N PHE A 30 8.11 12.28 -21.07
CA PHE A 30 9.32 11.56 -20.71
C PHE A 30 9.20 10.89 -19.33
N ALA A 31 8.80 11.64 -18.30
CA ALA A 31 8.70 11.14 -16.94
C ALA A 31 7.61 10.07 -16.81
N PHE A 32 6.45 10.31 -17.41
CA PHE A 32 5.30 9.41 -17.38
C PHE A 32 5.58 8.08 -18.10
N SER A 33 6.23 8.13 -19.26
CA SER A 33 6.61 6.91 -20.00
C SER A 33 7.60 6.05 -19.21
N ASN A 34 8.58 6.68 -18.55
CA ASN A 34 9.53 5.96 -17.69
C ASN A 34 8.88 5.46 -16.39
N TYR A 35 7.97 6.23 -15.78
CA TYR A 35 7.18 5.78 -14.63
C TYR A 35 6.40 4.50 -14.96
N ARG A 36 5.73 4.44 -16.11
CA ARG A 36 4.95 3.26 -16.49
C ARG A 36 5.81 2.02 -16.73
N ARG A 37 6.97 2.21 -17.34
CA ARG A 37 7.93 1.13 -17.58
C ARG A 37 8.58 0.59 -16.30
N PHE A 38 8.68 1.42 -15.27
CA PHE A 38 9.52 1.14 -14.11
C PHE A 38 8.76 0.86 -12.81
N VAL A 39 7.66 1.59 -12.58
CA VAL A 39 6.82 1.49 -11.38
C VAL A 39 5.53 0.73 -11.68
N ASP A 40 4.89 1.02 -12.82
CA ASP A 40 3.57 0.46 -13.16
C ASP A 40 3.65 -0.82 -14.04
N CYS A 41 4.67 -1.63 -13.80
CA CYS A 41 5.02 -2.84 -14.57
C CYS A 41 3.90 -3.92 -14.65
N PHE A 42 2.77 -3.72 -13.96
CA PHE A 42 1.63 -4.65 -13.99
C PHE A 42 0.77 -4.50 -15.28
N CYS A 43 0.86 -3.37 -16.00
CA CYS A 43 0.17 -3.19 -17.28
C CYS A 43 0.87 -3.91 -18.45
N ALA A 44 2.20 -4.06 -18.39
CA ALA A 44 3.02 -4.59 -19.49
C ALA A 44 2.73 -6.06 -19.88
N ARG A 45 1.93 -6.79 -19.10
CA ARG A 45 1.55 -8.18 -19.42
C ARG A 45 0.44 -8.31 -20.47
N ASN A 46 -0.20 -7.21 -20.88
CA ASN A 46 -1.24 -7.19 -21.93
C ASN A 46 -1.02 -6.11 -23.01
N ASP A 47 0.13 -5.43 -23.05
CA ASP A 47 0.31 -4.21 -23.84
C ASP A 47 0.85 -4.44 -25.26
N GLU A 48 0.02 -4.96 -26.16
CA GLU A 48 0.06 -4.50 -27.56
C GLU A 48 -0.86 -3.27 -27.77
N ASP A 49 -1.80 -3.00 -26.86
CA ASP A 49 -2.89 -2.03 -27.06
C ASP A 49 -2.63 -0.62 -26.46
N PHE A 50 -1.76 -0.46 -25.44
CA PHE A 50 -1.58 0.83 -24.73
C PHE A 50 -0.35 1.66 -25.15
N ASP A 51 0.65 1.09 -25.83
CA ASP A 51 1.82 1.86 -26.30
C ASP A 51 1.40 3.05 -27.20
N ALA A 52 0.25 2.94 -27.87
CA ALA A 52 -0.39 4.02 -28.63
C ALA A 52 -0.80 5.26 -27.80
N PHE A 53 -1.00 5.13 -26.48
CA PHE A 53 -1.31 6.26 -25.60
C PHE A 53 -0.09 7.13 -25.30
N SER A 54 1.10 6.53 -25.19
CA SER A 54 2.36 7.25 -24.97
C SER A 54 2.85 7.92 -26.26
N THR A 55 2.67 7.27 -27.41
CA THR A 55 3.04 7.83 -28.74
C THR A 55 2.24 9.08 -29.12
N THR A 56 1.09 9.34 -28.49
CA THR A 56 0.13 10.36 -28.93
C THR A 56 -0.03 11.54 -27.97
N LEU A 57 0.73 11.60 -26.86
CA LEU A 57 0.77 12.79 -25.99
C LEU A 57 1.63 13.94 -26.55
N GLY A 58 2.35 13.70 -27.66
CA GLY A 58 2.98 14.76 -28.43
C GLY A 58 3.96 14.25 -29.48
N SER A 59 3.49 13.97 -30.70
CA SER A 59 4.28 14.19 -31.91
C SER A 59 3.44 14.07 -33.18
N SER A 60 3.07 15.21 -33.74
CA SER A 60 3.01 15.40 -35.19
C SER A 60 4.30 16.11 -35.60
N ASP A 61 5.44 15.41 -35.46
CA ASP A 61 6.68 15.83 -36.11
C ASP A 61 7.50 14.57 -36.48
N SER A 62 7.47 14.24 -37.76
CA SER A 62 8.31 13.21 -38.36
C SER A 62 9.75 13.73 -38.45
N GLY A 63 10.52 13.51 -37.38
CA GLY A 63 11.92 13.93 -37.32
C GLY A 63 12.74 13.12 -36.34
N SER A 64 13.48 12.13 -36.86
CA SER A 64 14.53 11.35 -36.19
C SER A 64 14.09 10.42 -35.05
N ALA A 65 13.77 9.18 -35.45
CA ALA A 65 13.64 8.04 -34.55
C ALA A 65 14.97 7.75 -33.82
N GLY A 66 15.10 8.26 -32.60
CA GLY A 66 16.09 7.83 -31.64
C GLY A 66 15.66 6.53 -30.96
N SER A 67 16.11 5.40 -31.52
CA SER A 67 16.24 4.06 -30.92
C SER A 67 15.27 3.69 -29.78
N LEU A 68 14.21 2.97 -30.16
CA LEU A 68 13.40 2.12 -29.28
C LEU A 68 14.32 1.12 -28.55
N VAL A 69 14.63 1.33 -27.27
CA VAL A 69 15.33 0.35 -26.43
C VAL A 69 14.30 -0.44 -25.63
N THR A 70 14.19 -1.72 -25.99
CA THR A 70 13.60 -2.79 -25.18
C THR A 70 14.50 -3.04 -23.97
N VAL A 71 14.10 -2.61 -22.78
CA VAL A 71 14.83 -2.96 -21.54
C VAL A 71 14.20 -4.22 -20.94
N HIS A 72 14.61 -5.36 -21.48
CA HIS A 72 14.76 -6.60 -20.71
C HIS A 72 16.23 -7.02 -20.85
N GLY A 73 17.10 -6.35 -20.10
CA GLY A 73 18.53 -6.62 -20.12
C GLY A 73 19.33 -5.34 -19.91
N ASP A 74 20.25 -5.41 -18.96
CA ASP A 74 21.34 -4.47 -18.69
C ASP A 74 20.97 -3.15 -17.99
N GLY A 75 21.60 -2.95 -16.82
CA GLY A 75 21.37 -1.84 -15.90
C GLY A 75 21.83 -0.47 -16.42
N GLU A 76 21.19 0.02 -17.48
CA GLU A 76 21.28 1.42 -17.88
C GLU A 76 20.43 2.30 -16.96
N GLN A 77 21.10 3.22 -16.27
CA GLN A 77 20.46 4.22 -15.40
C GLN A 77 19.65 5.21 -16.24
N LEU A 78 18.49 5.64 -15.73
CA LEU A 78 17.69 6.69 -16.35
C LEU A 78 18.54 7.95 -16.55
N ARG A 79 18.65 8.41 -17.81
CA ARG A 79 19.32 9.67 -18.16
C ARG A 79 18.33 10.82 -18.07
N LEU A 80 18.63 11.81 -17.24
CA LEU A 80 17.76 12.96 -17.01
C LEU A 80 17.76 13.90 -18.23
N PRO A 81 16.61 14.44 -18.65
CA PRO A 81 16.54 15.53 -19.62
C PRO A 81 16.93 16.85 -18.95
N THR A 82 18.23 17.01 -18.70
CA THR A 82 18.83 18.12 -17.94
C THR A 82 18.42 19.49 -18.48
N ASP A 83 18.37 19.64 -19.81
CA ASP A 83 18.04 20.91 -20.46
C ASP A 83 16.60 21.36 -20.18
N LEU A 84 15.63 20.43 -20.21
CA LEU A 84 14.23 20.71 -19.90
C LEU A 84 14.04 21.08 -18.43
N ILE A 85 14.77 20.40 -17.54
CA ILE A 85 14.69 20.65 -16.11
C ILE A 85 15.31 22.00 -15.75
N LEU A 86 16.45 22.35 -16.37
CA LEU A 86 17.05 23.68 -16.23
C LEU A 86 16.10 24.77 -16.68
N GLN A 87 15.42 24.56 -17.81
CA GLN A 87 14.45 25.52 -18.34
C GLN A 87 13.25 25.74 -17.41
N LEU A 88 12.71 24.69 -16.80
CA LEU A 88 11.45 24.76 -16.04
C LEU A 88 11.65 25.05 -14.54
N HIS A 89 12.75 24.56 -13.96
CA HIS A 89 12.96 24.52 -12.52
C HIS A 89 14.31 25.11 -12.08
N GLY A 90 15.22 25.39 -13.03
CA GLY A 90 16.54 25.90 -12.73
C GLY A 90 17.49 24.86 -12.11
N GLU A 91 18.70 25.30 -11.76
CA GLU A 91 19.80 24.43 -11.33
C GLU A 91 19.60 23.74 -9.98
N GLU A 92 18.72 24.25 -9.11
CA GLU A 92 18.55 23.72 -7.75
C GLU A 92 18.05 22.28 -7.75
N SER A 93 17.14 21.93 -8.67
CA SER A 93 16.64 20.57 -8.85
C SER A 93 17.74 19.58 -9.22
N LEU A 94 18.67 19.98 -10.08
CA LEU A 94 19.80 19.13 -10.47
C LEU A 94 20.77 18.92 -9.31
N LYS A 95 20.99 19.95 -8.50
CA LYS A 95 21.78 19.86 -7.27
C LYS A 95 21.11 18.94 -6.25
N GLU A 96 19.77 18.98 -6.15
CA GLU A 96 19.00 18.05 -5.31
C GLU A 96 19.16 16.61 -5.78
N VAL A 97 19.05 16.34 -7.10
CA VAL A 97 19.29 15.01 -7.68
C VAL A 97 20.69 14.53 -7.36
N GLN A 98 21.71 15.35 -7.62
CA GLN A 98 23.11 14.98 -7.36
C GLN A 98 23.33 14.61 -5.89
N ARG A 99 22.89 15.46 -4.97
CA ARG A 99 23.00 15.23 -3.52
C ARG A 99 22.26 13.95 -3.11
N GLY A 100 21.05 13.73 -3.64
CA GLY A 100 20.26 12.53 -3.35
C GLY A 100 20.89 11.25 -3.89
N SER A 101 21.43 11.29 -5.11
CA SER A 101 22.14 10.18 -5.75
C SER A 101 23.42 9.82 -4.99
N ASP A 102 24.17 10.80 -4.48
CA ASP A 102 25.36 10.54 -3.66
C ASP A 102 24.99 9.91 -2.31
N LEU A 103 23.96 10.42 -1.65
CA LEU A 103 23.42 9.83 -0.42
C LEU A 103 22.86 8.42 -0.61
N LEU A 104 22.30 8.09 -1.78
CA LEU A 104 21.87 6.73 -2.12
C LEU A 104 23.06 5.81 -2.36
N ARG A 105 24.14 6.32 -2.95
CA ARG A 105 25.37 5.55 -3.22
C ARG A 105 26.09 5.17 -1.92
N GLU A 106 26.02 6.03 -0.89
CA GLU A 106 26.57 5.74 0.43
C GLU A 106 25.75 4.69 1.19
N GLU A 107 24.42 4.72 1.10
CA GLU A 107 23.54 3.80 1.83
C GLU A 107 23.39 2.43 1.17
N LEU A 108 23.42 2.36 -0.16
CA LEU A 108 23.12 1.14 -0.91
C LEU A 108 24.39 0.55 -1.53
N THR A 109 24.80 -0.61 -1.02
CA THR A 109 25.97 -1.35 -1.53
C THR A 109 25.67 -2.18 -2.78
N HIS A 110 24.40 -2.57 -2.97
CA HIS A 110 23.97 -3.35 -4.14
C HIS A 110 23.66 -2.45 -5.33
N LYS A 111 24.35 -2.69 -6.46
CA LYS A 111 24.24 -1.89 -7.69
C LYS A 111 22.81 -1.82 -8.25
N GLU A 112 22.06 -2.92 -8.19
CA GLU A 112 20.68 -2.99 -8.67
C GLU A 112 19.72 -2.18 -7.78
N ALA A 113 19.85 -2.30 -6.46
CA ALA A 113 19.06 -1.52 -5.50
C ALA A 113 19.35 -0.02 -5.63
N TYR A 114 20.61 0.35 -5.80
CA TYR A 114 21.02 1.72 -6.09
C TYR A 114 20.41 2.24 -7.38
N ALA A 115 20.58 1.52 -8.50
CA ALA A 115 20.04 1.92 -9.79
C ALA A 115 18.52 2.09 -9.75
N HIS A 116 17.84 1.24 -8.97
CA HIS A 116 16.40 1.33 -8.80
C HIS A 116 15.98 2.62 -8.07
N GLN A 117 16.55 2.86 -6.89
CA GLN A 117 16.22 4.04 -6.07
C GLN A 117 16.70 5.36 -6.72
N ASP A 118 17.80 5.35 -7.44
CA ASP A 118 18.29 6.49 -8.24
C ASP A 118 17.32 6.84 -9.37
N THR A 119 16.74 5.83 -10.03
CA THR A 119 15.71 6.04 -11.06
C THR A 119 14.45 6.67 -10.46
N LEU A 120 14.00 6.22 -9.28
CA LEU A 120 12.87 6.83 -8.56
C LEU A 120 13.15 8.29 -8.18
N LEU A 121 14.35 8.61 -7.70
CA LEU A 121 14.76 9.98 -7.36
C LEU A 121 14.67 10.90 -8.57
N LYS A 122 15.21 10.44 -9.70
CA LYS A 122 15.18 11.16 -10.96
C LYS A 122 13.75 11.39 -11.46
N LEU A 123 12.89 10.38 -11.38
CA LEU A 123 11.46 10.51 -11.71
C LEU A 123 10.73 11.49 -10.80
N SER A 124 10.97 11.41 -9.49
CA SER A 124 10.39 12.34 -8.50
C SER A 124 10.73 13.79 -8.83
N VAL A 125 11.98 14.07 -9.19
CA VAL A 125 12.41 15.42 -9.57
C VAL A 125 11.78 15.88 -10.88
N CYS A 126 11.67 15.00 -11.89
CA CYS A 126 10.97 15.35 -13.13
C CYS A 126 9.51 15.74 -12.88
N PHE A 127 8.79 14.96 -12.06
CA PHE A 127 7.39 15.28 -11.73
C PHE A 127 7.26 16.54 -10.86
N LYS A 128 8.17 16.78 -9.91
CA LYS A 128 8.22 18.05 -9.14
C LYS A 128 8.48 19.24 -10.06
N ALA A 129 9.33 19.08 -11.08
CA ALA A 129 9.59 20.11 -12.08
C ALA A 129 8.35 20.40 -12.93
N CYS A 130 7.64 19.37 -13.38
CA CYS A 130 6.34 19.54 -14.06
C CYS A 130 5.33 20.26 -13.16
N ALA A 131 5.17 19.85 -11.90
CA ALA A 131 4.21 20.44 -10.97
C ALA A 131 4.46 21.93 -10.74
N GLN A 132 5.72 22.32 -10.54
CA GLN A 132 6.07 23.74 -10.41
C GLN A 132 5.82 24.54 -11.68
N ALA A 133 6.10 23.96 -12.86
CA ALA A 133 5.85 24.64 -14.12
C ALA A 133 4.34 24.85 -14.37
N VAL A 134 3.51 23.85 -14.04
CA VAL A 134 2.04 23.96 -14.09
C VAL A 134 1.53 25.09 -13.18
N GLU A 135 2.08 25.20 -11.97
CA GLU A 135 1.72 26.27 -11.00
C GLU A 135 2.18 27.64 -11.49
N LYS A 136 3.44 27.78 -11.94
CA LYS A 136 4.01 29.03 -12.48
C LYS A 136 3.22 29.55 -13.69
N GLN A 137 2.78 28.65 -14.56
CA GLN A 137 1.97 28.98 -15.74
C GLN A 137 0.48 29.13 -15.42
N SER A 138 0.06 28.81 -14.19
CA SER A 138 -1.34 28.85 -13.73
C SER A 138 -2.30 28.12 -14.68
N LEU A 139 -1.88 26.95 -15.18
CA LEU A 139 -2.66 26.17 -16.15
C LEU A 139 -3.94 25.57 -15.59
N ILE A 140 -4.00 25.42 -14.26
CA ILE A 140 -5.14 24.91 -13.49
C ILE A 140 -5.23 25.81 -12.25
N SER A 141 -6.34 26.52 -12.13
CA SER A 141 -6.64 27.36 -10.97
C SER A 141 -7.31 26.55 -9.87
N SER A 142 -7.14 26.99 -8.62
CA SER A 142 -7.85 26.41 -7.47
C SER A 142 -9.37 26.58 -7.52
N ASN A 143 -9.88 27.48 -8.38
CA ASN A 143 -11.31 27.76 -8.49
C ASN A 143 -11.93 27.19 -9.78
N ASP A 144 -11.17 26.50 -10.63
CA ASP A 144 -11.68 26.03 -11.92
C ASP A 144 -12.66 24.86 -11.73
N ASP A 145 -13.78 24.86 -12.44
CA ASP A 145 -14.64 23.68 -12.54
C ASP A 145 -14.10 22.67 -13.57
N TRP A 146 -14.60 21.43 -13.56
CA TRP A 146 -14.17 20.38 -14.51
C TRP A 146 -14.20 20.85 -15.96
N ASP A 147 -15.26 21.55 -16.36
CA ASP A 147 -15.47 22.02 -17.73
C ASP A 147 -14.57 23.20 -18.12
N GLU A 148 -14.00 23.92 -17.15
CA GLU A 148 -13.14 25.09 -17.38
C GLU A 148 -11.68 24.71 -17.67
N VAL A 149 -11.24 23.54 -17.20
CA VAL A 149 -9.90 23.02 -17.47
C VAL A 149 -9.81 22.55 -18.91
N SER A 150 -8.81 23.03 -19.67
CA SER A 150 -8.56 22.55 -21.05
C SER A 150 -8.28 21.04 -21.08
N THR A 151 -8.85 20.32 -22.06
CA THR A 151 -8.69 18.87 -22.23
C THR A 151 -7.21 18.45 -22.28
N ARG A 152 -6.33 19.29 -22.87
CA ARG A 152 -4.88 19.05 -22.94
C ARG A 152 -4.19 19.10 -21.58
N ASN A 153 -4.71 19.90 -20.66
CA ASN A 153 -4.11 20.11 -19.34
C ASN A 153 -4.61 19.10 -18.30
N LEU A 154 -5.66 18.32 -18.59
CA LEU A 154 -6.21 17.32 -17.67
C LEU A 154 -5.17 16.29 -17.22
N LYS A 155 -4.18 15.97 -18.08
CA LYS A 155 -3.07 15.06 -17.73
C LYS A 155 -2.26 15.53 -16.53
N TYR A 156 -2.16 16.84 -16.29
CA TYR A 156 -1.39 17.42 -15.19
C TYR A 156 -2.06 17.23 -13.83
N LEU A 157 -3.37 16.96 -13.78
CA LEU A 157 -4.06 16.60 -12.54
C LEU A 157 -3.54 15.27 -11.94
N LEU A 158 -2.86 14.44 -12.73
CA LEU A 158 -2.22 13.22 -12.23
C LEU A 158 -0.90 13.48 -11.48
N LEU A 159 -0.30 14.67 -11.59
CA LEU A 159 1.03 14.93 -11.02
C LEU A 159 1.12 14.64 -9.52
N PRO A 160 0.18 15.08 -8.67
CA PRO A 160 0.25 14.75 -7.24
C PRO A 160 0.05 13.24 -7.01
N TYR A 161 -0.84 12.58 -7.75
CA TYR A 161 -0.99 11.12 -7.65
C TYR A 161 0.31 10.38 -8.02
N LEU A 162 0.96 10.74 -9.13
CA LEU A 162 2.20 10.13 -9.60
C LEU A 162 3.36 10.35 -8.60
N LEU A 163 3.46 11.56 -8.04
CA LEU A 163 4.43 11.85 -6.98
C LEU A 163 4.17 10.98 -5.75
N GLY A 164 2.91 10.83 -5.34
CA GLY A 164 2.53 9.93 -4.24
C GLY A 164 2.94 8.49 -4.51
N ARG A 165 2.66 7.96 -5.70
CA ARG A 165 3.04 6.61 -6.14
C ARG A 165 4.55 6.41 -6.14
N VAL A 166 5.31 7.33 -6.73
CA VAL A 166 6.78 7.26 -6.76
C VAL A 166 7.36 7.31 -5.34
N SER A 167 6.81 8.15 -4.45
CA SER A 167 7.19 8.19 -3.03
C SER A 167 6.97 6.84 -2.33
N LEU A 168 5.89 6.11 -2.66
CA LEU A 168 5.63 4.78 -2.09
C LEU A 168 6.61 3.68 -2.54
N GLU A 169 7.44 3.90 -3.56
CA GLU A 169 8.45 2.93 -4.00
C GLU A 169 9.82 3.15 -3.34
N PHE A 170 10.02 4.25 -2.61
CA PHE A 170 11.26 4.46 -1.87
C PHE A 170 11.36 3.55 -0.64
N SER A 171 12.43 2.76 -0.59
CA SER A 171 12.60 1.71 0.44
C SER A 171 14.04 1.51 0.93
N SER A 172 14.91 2.51 0.82
CA SER A 172 16.35 2.36 1.19
C SER A 172 16.59 2.11 2.67
N SER A 173 15.94 2.88 3.56
CA SER A 173 16.09 2.77 5.02
C SER A 173 14.77 3.02 5.73
N SER A 174 14.60 2.50 6.95
CA SER A 174 13.37 2.72 7.74
C SER A 174 13.07 4.21 7.99
N GLU A 175 14.11 5.02 8.10
CA GLU A 175 14.01 6.48 8.29
C GLU A 175 13.57 7.17 6.99
N ARG A 176 14.18 6.83 5.85
CA ARG A 176 13.75 7.34 4.54
C ARG A 176 12.36 6.88 4.17
N ARG A 177 12.00 5.62 4.49
CA ARG A 177 10.65 5.09 4.30
C ARG A 177 9.62 5.91 5.06
N LEU A 178 9.92 6.31 6.30
CA LEU A 178 9.02 7.16 7.08
C LEU A 178 8.81 8.53 6.43
N VAL A 179 9.87 9.14 5.89
CA VAL A 179 9.78 10.41 5.15
C VAL A 179 8.95 10.22 3.89
N ALA A 180 9.24 9.18 3.11
CA ALA A 180 8.55 8.87 1.86
C ALA A 180 7.04 8.61 2.05
N LEU A 181 6.64 7.90 3.12
CA LEU A 181 5.23 7.70 3.48
C LEU A 181 4.53 9.02 3.83
N LYS A 182 5.21 9.95 4.50
CA LYS A 182 4.67 11.27 4.82
C LYS A 182 4.54 12.14 3.57
N GLU A 183 5.53 12.10 2.68
CA GLU A 183 5.45 12.78 1.39
C GLU A 183 4.29 12.23 0.55
N ALA A 184 4.17 10.90 0.44
CA ALA A 184 3.05 10.27 -0.25
C ALA A 184 1.70 10.70 0.32
N GLN A 185 1.58 10.84 1.64
CA GLN A 185 0.37 11.36 2.27
C GLN A 185 0.04 12.78 1.81
N ILE A 186 1.02 13.68 1.77
CA ILE A 186 0.82 15.07 1.32
C ILE A 186 0.33 15.07 -0.14
N PHE A 187 0.98 14.30 -1.00
CA PHE A 187 0.65 14.25 -2.42
C PHE A 187 -0.73 13.62 -2.70
N PHE A 188 -1.08 12.52 -2.05
CA PHE A 188 -2.41 11.92 -2.21
C PHE A 188 -3.52 12.81 -1.64
N ARG A 189 -3.26 13.58 -0.57
CA ARG A 189 -4.23 14.56 -0.06
C ARG A 189 -4.45 15.68 -1.06
N ALA A 190 -3.38 16.24 -1.62
CA ALA A 190 -3.49 17.26 -2.66
C ALA A 190 -4.29 16.74 -3.87
N PHE A 191 -3.96 15.53 -4.34
CA PHE A 191 -4.69 14.87 -5.42
C PHE A 191 -6.19 14.72 -5.12
N MET A 192 -6.54 14.14 -3.97
CA MET A 192 -7.94 13.87 -3.62
C MET A 192 -8.74 15.16 -3.42
N MET A 193 -8.12 16.23 -2.90
CA MET A 193 -8.76 17.54 -2.80
C MET A 193 -9.13 18.10 -4.18
N ASP A 194 -8.24 17.97 -5.17
CA ASP A 194 -8.54 18.37 -6.55
C ASP A 194 -9.63 17.49 -7.18
N MET A 195 -9.58 16.18 -6.96
CA MET A 195 -10.57 15.27 -7.55
C MET A 195 -11.97 15.41 -6.92
N GLU A 196 -12.06 15.75 -5.63
CA GLU A 196 -13.31 16.11 -4.96
C GLU A 196 -13.84 17.43 -5.51
N ARG A 197 -13.00 18.46 -5.57
CA ARG A 197 -13.37 19.79 -6.08
C ARG A 197 -13.90 19.74 -7.51
N LEU A 198 -13.22 19.00 -8.39
CA LEU A 198 -13.61 18.85 -9.79
C LEU A 198 -14.77 17.85 -10.00
N GLY A 199 -15.28 17.20 -8.95
CA GLY A 199 -16.39 16.24 -9.04
C GLY A 199 -16.05 14.98 -9.85
N VAL A 200 -14.77 14.59 -9.90
CA VAL A 200 -14.27 13.42 -10.63
C VAL A 200 -14.30 12.15 -9.75
N CYS A 201 -14.21 12.33 -8.43
CA CYS A 201 -14.30 11.25 -7.44
C CYS A 201 -15.74 10.84 -7.13
N ARG A 202 -15.92 9.57 -6.76
CA ARG A 202 -17.19 9.10 -6.16
C ARG A 202 -17.27 9.54 -4.70
N ALA A 203 -18.47 9.87 -4.22
CA ALA A 203 -18.69 10.21 -2.81
C ALA A 203 -18.33 9.08 -1.83
N GLU A 204 -18.29 7.83 -2.29
CA GLU A 204 -17.78 6.69 -1.51
C GLU A 204 -16.26 6.75 -1.33
N GLU A 205 -15.52 7.15 -2.37
CA GLU A 205 -14.06 7.24 -2.36
C GLU A 205 -13.58 8.38 -1.46
N VAL A 206 -14.22 9.55 -1.55
CA VAL A 206 -13.94 10.69 -0.67
C VAL A 206 -14.12 10.29 0.79
N ARG A 207 -15.27 9.70 1.15
CA ARG A 207 -15.54 9.22 2.52
C ARG A 207 -14.52 8.20 2.99
N ALA A 208 -14.16 7.22 2.15
CA ALA A 208 -13.17 6.21 2.50
C ALA A 208 -11.77 6.81 2.70
N PHE A 209 -11.41 7.81 1.88
CA PHE A 209 -10.16 8.55 2.01
C PHE A 209 -10.10 9.34 3.31
N ASP A 210 -11.15 10.10 3.62
CA ASP A 210 -11.26 10.90 4.84
C ASP A 210 -11.15 10.02 6.09
N MET A 211 -11.83 8.87 6.10
CA MET A 211 -11.70 7.90 7.18
C MET A 211 -10.26 7.41 7.39
N ALA A 212 -9.53 7.12 6.30
CA ALA A 212 -8.14 6.70 6.36
C ALA A 212 -7.21 7.83 6.87
N VAL A 213 -7.51 9.06 6.49
CA VAL A 213 -6.82 10.26 6.97
C VAL A 213 -7.07 10.51 8.46
N GLU A 214 -8.31 10.39 8.93
CA GLU A 214 -8.68 10.53 10.34
C GLU A 214 -7.99 9.47 11.21
N GLU A 215 -7.90 8.22 10.73
CA GLU A 215 -7.19 7.13 11.40
C GLU A 215 -5.72 7.51 11.69
N LEU A 216 -5.05 8.12 10.70
CA LEU A 216 -3.67 8.60 10.83
C LEU A 216 -3.51 9.78 11.80
N GLN A 217 -4.51 10.67 11.89
CA GLN A 217 -4.47 11.83 12.79
C GLN A 217 -4.70 11.44 14.25
N GLN A 218 -5.60 10.49 14.52
CA GLN A 218 -5.93 10.04 15.88
C GLN A 218 -4.74 9.41 16.61
N GLU A 219 -3.83 8.76 15.87
CA GLU A 219 -2.60 8.22 16.44
C GLU A 219 -1.54 9.29 16.76
N GLY A 220 -1.55 10.43 16.06
CA GLY A 220 -0.61 11.53 16.29
C GLY A 220 -0.87 12.28 17.59
N ASN A 221 -2.11 12.29 18.07
CA ASN A 221 -2.57 13.13 19.19
C ASN A 221 -2.52 12.45 20.57
N GLY A 222 -1.79 11.34 20.73
CA GLY A 222 -1.56 10.75 22.05
C GLY A 222 -2.86 10.44 22.80
N ALA A 223 -3.76 9.68 22.17
CA ALA A 223 -4.93 9.15 22.87
C ALA A 223 -4.49 8.48 24.18
N PRO A 224 -5.21 8.69 25.30
CA PRO A 224 -4.83 8.13 26.59
C PRO A 224 -4.74 6.60 26.48
N PRO A 225 -3.92 5.93 27.32
CA PRO A 225 -3.85 4.48 27.35
C PRO A 225 -5.20 3.93 27.85
N MET A 226 -6.16 3.79 26.95
CA MET A 226 -7.50 3.33 27.28
C MET A 226 -7.46 1.81 27.36
N ASN A 227 -7.29 1.35 28.59
CA ASN A 227 -7.73 0.07 29.16
C ASN A 227 -7.51 -1.21 28.33
N GLN A 228 -6.49 -1.98 28.75
CA GLN A 228 -6.39 -3.44 28.65
C GLN A 228 -6.43 -4.07 27.24
N GLY A 229 -5.23 -4.33 26.70
CA GLY A 229 -4.91 -5.59 26.03
C GLY A 229 -5.47 -5.85 24.62
N MET A 230 -6.24 -4.95 24.02
CA MET A 230 -6.80 -5.17 22.68
C MET A 230 -5.93 -4.58 21.57
N PRO A 231 -5.51 -5.36 20.55
CA PRO A 231 -4.77 -4.83 19.41
C PRO A 231 -5.65 -3.85 18.62
N LEU A 232 -5.05 -2.79 18.04
CA LEU A 232 -5.74 -1.76 17.24
C LEU A 232 -6.60 -2.34 16.09
N SER A 233 -6.19 -3.50 15.54
CA SER A 233 -6.99 -4.27 14.58
C SER A 233 -8.37 -4.69 15.10
N ALA A 234 -8.50 -4.93 16.40
CA ALA A 234 -9.75 -5.27 17.06
C ALA A 234 -10.64 -4.03 17.32
N VAL A 235 -10.05 -2.83 17.43
CA VAL A 235 -10.81 -1.56 17.46
C VAL A 235 -11.38 -1.25 16.07
N ARG A 236 -10.61 -1.49 15.00
CA ARG A 236 -11.06 -1.37 13.61
C ARG A 236 -12.17 -2.37 13.27
N ALA A 237 -12.04 -3.62 13.75
CA ALA A 237 -13.07 -4.65 13.62
C ALA A 237 -14.37 -4.36 14.41
N ARG A 238 -14.32 -3.45 15.40
CA ARG A 238 -15.50 -3.01 16.16
C ARG A 238 -16.28 -1.87 15.50
N ARG A 239 -15.66 -1.11 14.57
CA ARG A 239 -16.26 0.13 14.03
C ARG A 239 -17.00 -0.03 12.72
N VAL A 240 -16.73 -1.09 11.94
CA VAL A 240 -17.40 -1.34 10.66
C VAL A 240 -17.80 -2.81 10.59
N ASP A 241 -19.06 -3.06 10.25
CA ASP A 241 -19.59 -4.40 9.99
C ASP A 241 -18.71 -5.10 8.94
N PRO A 242 -18.14 -6.30 9.23
CA PRO A 242 -17.36 -7.05 8.25
C PRO A 242 -18.09 -7.29 6.92
N ALA A 243 -19.43 -7.40 6.93
CA ALA A 243 -20.22 -7.51 5.72
C ALA A 243 -20.18 -6.20 4.91
N ALA A 244 -20.45 -5.06 5.55
CA ALA A 244 -20.39 -3.75 4.90
C ALA A 244 -19.00 -3.45 4.31
N ARG A 245 -17.92 -3.82 5.02
CA ARG A 245 -16.55 -3.67 4.51
C ARG A 245 -16.28 -4.56 3.30
N ARG A 246 -16.79 -5.79 3.30
CA ARG A 246 -16.67 -6.70 2.15
C ARG A 246 -17.42 -6.12 0.95
N ASP A 247 -18.62 -5.61 1.17
CA ASP A 247 -19.45 -5.05 0.11
C ASP A 247 -18.81 -3.79 -0.50
N GLU A 248 -18.17 -2.95 0.31
CA GLU A 248 -17.38 -1.79 -0.14
C GLU A 248 -16.18 -2.23 -1.00
N LEU A 249 -15.43 -3.26 -0.58
CA LEU A 249 -14.32 -3.77 -1.39
C LEU A 249 -14.81 -4.35 -2.73
N ILE A 250 -15.96 -5.02 -2.72
CA ILE A 250 -16.58 -5.55 -3.93
C ILE A 250 -17.06 -4.41 -4.84
N SER A 251 -17.67 -3.36 -4.30
CA SER A 251 -18.13 -2.21 -5.08
C SER A 251 -16.93 -1.47 -5.71
N ARG A 252 -15.83 -1.32 -4.98
CA ARG A 252 -14.59 -0.73 -5.47
C ARG A 252 -13.96 -1.56 -6.60
N ALA A 253 -13.82 -2.87 -6.41
CA ALA A 253 -13.26 -3.75 -7.44
C ALA A 253 -14.13 -3.83 -8.71
N LYS A 254 -15.46 -3.81 -8.55
CA LYS A 254 -16.40 -3.75 -9.69
C LYS A 254 -16.22 -2.45 -10.48
N PHE A 255 -16.11 -1.33 -9.77
CA PHE A 255 -15.90 -0.03 -10.40
C PHE A 255 -14.55 0.06 -11.11
N GLU A 256 -13.47 -0.38 -10.48
CA GLU A 256 -12.13 -0.41 -11.09
C GLU A 256 -12.15 -1.20 -12.41
N LYS A 257 -12.81 -2.37 -12.41
CA LYS A 257 -13.01 -3.16 -13.64
C LYS A 257 -13.82 -2.42 -14.72
N GLN A 258 -14.83 -1.65 -14.32
CA GLN A 258 -15.63 -0.84 -15.26
C GLN A 258 -14.81 0.31 -15.85
N ALA A 259 -14.04 1.01 -15.01
CA ALA A 259 -13.13 2.07 -15.44
C ALA A 259 -12.06 1.53 -16.40
N ASP A 260 -11.47 0.36 -16.09
CA ASP A 260 -10.51 -0.30 -16.98
C ASP A 260 -11.12 -0.67 -18.34
N ALA A 261 -12.35 -1.19 -18.34
CA ALA A 261 -13.06 -1.52 -19.57
C ALA A 261 -13.33 -0.27 -20.41
N ALA A 262 -13.73 0.85 -19.78
CA ALA A 262 -13.97 2.13 -20.43
C ALA A 262 -12.69 2.71 -21.04
N ILE A 263 -11.59 2.76 -20.26
CA ILE A 263 -10.28 3.19 -20.71
C ILE A 263 -9.82 2.35 -21.91
N THR A 264 -9.91 1.02 -21.80
CA THR A 264 -9.50 0.11 -22.88
C THR A 264 -10.34 0.33 -24.15
N ALA A 265 -11.65 0.54 -24.03
CA ALA A 265 -12.52 0.79 -25.16
C ALA A 265 -12.17 2.10 -25.89
N LEU A 266 -11.95 3.19 -25.14
CA LEU A 266 -11.57 4.49 -25.69
C LEU A 266 -10.19 4.45 -26.36
N LEU A 267 -9.22 3.74 -25.77
CA LEU A 267 -7.90 3.56 -26.38
C LEU A 267 -7.96 2.73 -27.67
N LYS A 268 -8.76 1.67 -27.70
CA LYS A 268 -9.01 0.90 -28.93
C LYS A 268 -9.68 1.74 -30.00
N ARG A 269 -10.64 2.59 -29.63
CA ARG A 269 -11.27 3.55 -30.53
C ARG A 269 -10.23 4.52 -31.10
N ARG A 270 -9.38 5.12 -30.25
CA ARG A 270 -8.28 6.00 -30.67
C ARG A 270 -7.36 5.34 -31.70
N ARG A 271 -6.93 4.11 -31.41
CA ARG A 271 -6.06 3.33 -32.32
C ARG A 271 -6.75 3.04 -33.65
N ASN A 272 -8.01 2.62 -33.64
CA ASN A 272 -8.75 2.30 -34.85
C ASN A 272 -8.98 3.54 -35.74
N MET A 273 -9.12 4.72 -35.15
CA MET A 273 -9.22 5.99 -35.89
C MET A 273 -7.88 6.32 -36.56
N ALA A 274 -6.77 6.27 -35.82
CA ALA A 274 -5.44 6.50 -36.37
C ALA A 274 -5.11 5.55 -37.55
N LEU A 275 -5.43 4.26 -37.42
CA LEU A 275 -5.24 3.28 -38.49
C LEU A 275 -6.12 3.54 -39.73
N ARG A 276 -7.33 4.09 -39.55
CA ARG A 276 -8.22 4.43 -40.67
C ARG A 276 -7.71 5.64 -41.44
N GLU A 277 -7.19 6.64 -40.74
CA GLU A 277 -6.62 7.84 -41.34
C GLU A 277 -5.37 7.53 -42.15
N GLU A 278 -4.47 6.70 -41.60
CA GLU A 278 -3.30 6.19 -42.34
C GLU A 278 -3.70 5.45 -43.62
N ALA A 279 -4.82 4.71 -43.60
CA ALA A 279 -5.31 3.97 -44.75
C ALA A 279 -6.02 4.85 -45.80
N GLN A 280 -6.56 6.02 -45.41
CA GLN A 280 -7.40 6.85 -46.27
C GLN A 280 -6.65 7.99 -46.96
N HIS A 281 -5.42 8.35 -46.54
CA HIS A 281 -4.62 9.43 -47.15
C HIS A 281 -5.41 10.75 -47.36
N GLU A 282 -6.49 10.95 -46.62
CA GLU A 282 -7.25 12.20 -46.62
C GLU A 282 -6.66 13.10 -45.53
N ASP A 283 -6.23 14.30 -45.93
CA ASP A 283 -5.70 15.37 -45.08
C ASP A 283 -6.82 16.01 -44.23
N THR A 284 -7.56 15.18 -43.50
CA THR A 284 -8.68 15.60 -42.66
C THR A 284 -8.21 15.77 -41.21
N GLY A 285 -7.42 16.81 -40.96
CA GLY A 285 -7.12 17.29 -39.61
C GLY A 285 -6.31 16.34 -38.70
N PRO A 286 -5.97 16.78 -37.47
CA PRO A 286 -5.15 15.98 -36.57
C PRO A 286 -5.94 14.76 -36.10
N GLY A 287 -5.49 13.60 -36.57
CA GLY A 287 -6.02 12.29 -36.21
C GLY A 287 -6.07 12.04 -34.72
N GLY A 288 -7.26 11.77 -34.19
CA GLY A 288 -7.47 11.71 -32.75
C GLY A 288 -8.85 11.23 -32.34
N LEU A 289 -9.00 10.96 -31.04
CA LEU A 289 -10.32 10.93 -30.43
C LEU A 289 -10.96 12.31 -30.58
N ASP A 290 -12.29 12.36 -30.62
CA ASP A 290 -12.98 13.63 -30.45
C ASP A 290 -12.67 14.22 -29.06
N GLU A 291 -12.76 15.54 -28.91
CA GLU A 291 -12.39 16.22 -27.65
C GLU A 291 -13.23 15.73 -26.46
N GLU A 292 -14.46 15.26 -26.72
CA GLU A 292 -15.38 14.69 -25.74
C GLU A 292 -14.90 13.31 -25.26
N ASP A 293 -14.56 12.39 -26.17
CA ASP A 293 -13.98 11.08 -25.85
C ASP A 293 -12.63 11.23 -25.13
N GLU A 294 -11.80 12.21 -25.51
CA GLU A 294 -10.52 12.46 -24.84
C GLU A 294 -10.74 12.94 -23.40
N ARG A 295 -11.73 13.82 -23.19
CA ARG A 295 -12.13 14.27 -21.86
C ARG A 295 -12.71 13.13 -21.02
N ASP A 296 -13.53 12.25 -21.60
CA ASP A 296 -14.09 11.06 -20.94
C ASP A 296 -13.01 10.03 -20.58
N LEU A 297 -11.99 9.89 -21.44
CA LEU A 297 -10.81 9.08 -21.16
C LEU A 297 -10.07 9.60 -19.92
N TRP A 298 -9.78 10.91 -19.89
CA TRP A 298 -9.11 11.52 -18.74
C TRP A 298 -9.94 11.42 -17.47
N LYS A 299 -11.25 11.63 -17.55
CA LYS A 299 -12.17 11.44 -16.42
C LYS A 299 -12.08 10.02 -15.88
N SER A 300 -12.11 9.02 -16.75
CA SER A 300 -12.01 7.61 -16.36
C SER A 300 -10.65 7.27 -15.72
N VAL A 301 -9.56 7.80 -16.28
CA VAL A 301 -8.19 7.63 -15.75
C VAL A 301 -8.06 8.27 -14.35
N LEU A 302 -8.56 9.49 -14.19
CA LEU A 302 -8.51 10.23 -12.92
C LEU A 302 -9.38 9.56 -11.86
N SER A 303 -10.60 9.13 -12.18
CA SER A 303 -11.45 8.38 -11.25
C SER A 303 -10.82 7.05 -10.84
N LYS A 304 -10.14 6.35 -11.77
CA LYS A 304 -9.37 5.13 -11.41
C LYS A 304 -8.21 5.47 -10.47
N ALA A 305 -7.44 6.52 -10.77
CA ALA A 305 -6.35 6.96 -9.92
C ALA A 305 -6.82 7.38 -8.51
N ALA A 306 -8.01 7.97 -8.40
CA ALA A 306 -8.65 8.26 -7.11
C ALA A 306 -9.00 6.99 -6.33
N ALA A 307 -9.60 6.00 -6.98
CA ALA A 307 -9.88 4.71 -6.35
C ALA A 307 -8.58 4.05 -5.83
N ASP A 308 -7.50 4.08 -6.62
CA ASP A 308 -6.19 3.59 -6.17
C ASP A 308 -5.63 4.43 -5.02
N ALA A 309 -5.69 5.76 -5.07
CA ALA A 309 -5.23 6.64 -3.98
C ALA A 309 -5.88 6.31 -2.63
N VAL A 310 -7.17 5.95 -2.61
CA VAL A 310 -7.84 5.45 -1.39
C VAL A 310 -7.19 4.16 -0.90
N THR A 311 -6.95 3.19 -1.79
CA THR A 311 -6.29 1.93 -1.40
C THR A 311 -4.87 2.18 -0.88
N GLN A 312 -4.11 3.06 -1.52
CA GLN A 312 -2.77 3.42 -1.09
C GLN A 312 -2.80 4.11 0.28
N MET A 313 -3.75 5.02 0.52
CA MET A 313 -3.91 5.67 1.82
C MET A 313 -4.25 4.68 2.94
N GLU A 314 -5.09 3.67 2.66
CA GLU A 314 -5.36 2.59 3.62
C GLU A 314 -4.12 1.75 3.95
N LEU A 315 -3.22 1.52 2.99
CA LEU A 315 -1.97 0.82 3.19
C LEU A 315 -0.99 1.68 4.01
N VAL A 316 -0.85 2.95 3.66
CA VAL A 316 -0.07 3.94 4.42
C VAL A 316 -0.56 4.00 5.87
N ALA A 317 -1.88 4.05 6.08
CA ALA A 317 -2.50 4.05 7.41
C ALA A 317 -2.14 2.82 8.26
N ARG A 318 -1.86 1.67 7.64
CA ARG A 318 -1.44 0.45 8.35
C ARG A 318 0.06 0.38 8.56
N GLU A 319 0.86 0.90 7.63
CA GLU A 319 2.32 0.79 7.67
C GLU A 319 2.95 1.81 8.63
N LEU A 320 2.49 3.06 8.57
CA LEU A 320 3.07 4.19 9.31
C LEU A 320 3.12 3.95 10.84
N PRO A 321 2.08 3.42 11.50
CA PRO A 321 2.11 3.11 12.94
C PRO A 321 3.18 2.07 13.29
N LEU A 322 3.27 1.02 12.47
CA LEU A 322 4.22 -0.08 12.65
C LEU A 322 5.66 0.40 12.50
N LEU A 323 5.92 1.26 11.50
CA LEU A 323 7.23 1.83 11.27
C LEU A 323 7.66 2.79 12.38
N ARG A 324 6.74 3.62 12.89
CA ARG A 324 6.99 4.48 14.06
C ARG A 324 7.35 3.66 15.29
N MET A 325 6.59 2.59 15.56
CA MET A 325 6.89 1.67 16.67
C MET A 325 8.25 1.00 16.48
N HIS A 326 8.57 0.54 15.28
CA HIS A 326 9.87 -0.06 14.97
C HIS A 326 11.03 0.92 15.22
N LEU A 327 10.92 2.17 14.76
CA LEU A 327 11.94 3.19 14.95
C LEU A 327 12.08 3.58 16.43
N LYS A 328 10.97 3.68 17.17
CA LYS A 328 11.00 3.93 18.62
C LYS A 328 11.67 2.78 19.39
N ASN A 329 11.38 1.54 19.01
CA ASN A 329 12.01 0.38 19.63
C ASN A 329 13.51 0.31 19.29
N ARG A 330 13.91 0.68 18.06
CA ARG A 330 15.32 0.77 17.65
C ARG A 330 16.07 1.90 18.37
N SER A 331 15.44 3.04 18.64
CA SER A 331 16.09 4.12 19.40
C SER A 331 16.21 3.79 20.90
N GLN A 332 15.31 2.97 21.44
CA GLN A 332 15.36 2.49 22.82
C GLN A 332 16.31 1.30 23.01
N SER A 333 16.44 0.42 22.01
CA SER A 333 17.43 -0.66 21.97
C SER A 333 18.69 -0.17 21.25
N GLY A 334 19.66 0.35 22.01
CA GLY A 334 20.92 0.86 21.45
C GLY A 334 21.71 -0.17 20.62
N PRO A 335 22.78 0.24 19.89
CA PRO A 335 23.45 -0.53 18.83
C PRO A 335 24.14 -1.85 19.24
N GLY A 336 24.03 -2.29 20.51
CA GLY A 336 24.69 -3.48 21.05
C GLY A 336 23.80 -4.45 21.82
N ASP A 337 22.49 -4.20 21.94
CA ASP A 337 21.62 -4.95 22.89
C ASP A 337 20.82 -6.09 22.23
N GLY A 338 21.12 -6.47 20.99
CA GLY A 338 20.37 -7.52 20.27
C GLY A 338 20.46 -8.91 20.92
N SER A 339 21.57 -9.20 21.62
CA SER A 339 21.77 -10.43 22.39
C SER A 339 21.13 -10.32 23.77
N GLU A 340 21.40 -9.24 24.49
CA GLU A 340 20.93 -9.05 25.87
C GLU A 340 19.42 -8.76 25.97
N ALA A 341 18.78 -8.13 24.98
CA ALA A 341 17.33 -7.96 24.94
C ALA A 341 16.59 -9.27 24.62
N ARG A 342 17.18 -10.15 23.80
CA ARG A 342 16.69 -11.52 23.60
C ARG A 342 16.85 -12.34 24.86
N ASP A 343 18.00 -12.27 25.52
CA ASP A 343 18.26 -12.98 26.78
C ASP A 343 17.38 -12.44 27.92
N ARG A 344 17.12 -11.13 27.99
CA ARG A 344 16.15 -10.54 28.93
C ARG A 344 14.72 -10.99 28.66
N ARG A 345 14.33 -11.12 27.39
CA ARG A 345 13.00 -11.64 27.02
C ARG A 345 12.84 -13.13 27.32
N ILE A 346 13.87 -13.93 27.05
CA ILE A 346 13.91 -15.36 27.38
C ILE A 346 13.87 -15.53 28.91
N ARG A 347 14.67 -14.75 29.65
CA ARG A 347 14.70 -14.79 31.12
C ARG A 347 13.41 -14.29 31.77
N ALA A 348 12.73 -13.33 31.15
CA ALA A 348 11.41 -12.87 31.59
C ALA A 348 10.28 -13.88 31.25
N GLU A 349 10.38 -14.58 30.12
CA GLU A 349 9.48 -15.70 29.78
C GLU A 349 9.72 -16.90 30.71
N GLU A 350 10.96 -17.20 31.10
CA GLU A 350 11.34 -18.23 32.08
C GLU A 350 10.92 -17.88 33.52
N ALA A 351 10.91 -16.59 33.88
CA ALA A 351 10.48 -16.12 35.20
C ALA A 351 8.95 -16.05 35.37
N SER A 352 8.19 -16.09 34.27
CA SER A 352 6.73 -16.14 34.32
C SER A 352 6.27 -17.59 34.50
N ALA A 353 5.73 -17.92 35.67
CA ALA A 353 5.19 -19.26 35.99
C ALA A 353 3.88 -19.61 35.23
N ALA A 354 3.50 -18.82 34.22
CA ALA A 354 2.32 -19.07 33.39
C ALA A 354 2.71 -19.95 32.20
N PRO A 355 1.98 -21.05 31.91
CA PRO A 355 2.28 -21.90 30.76
C PRO A 355 2.21 -21.05 29.48
N PRO A 356 3.21 -21.13 28.58
CA PRO A 356 3.22 -20.32 27.38
C PRO A 356 1.97 -20.65 26.56
N THR A 357 1.15 -19.64 26.29
CA THR A 357 0.06 -19.77 25.33
C THR A 357 0.71 -20.13 23.99
N LYS A 358 0.51 -21.39 23.55
CA LYS A 358 1.11 -21.90 22.32
C LYS A 358 0.62 -21.01 21.18
N LYS A 359 1.51 -20.13 20.69
CA LYS A 359 1.26 -19.34 19.47
C LYS A 359 0.81 -20.31 18.38
N PRO A 360 -0.14 -19.92 17.52
CA PRO A 360 -0.54 -20.77 16.40
C PRO A 360 0.70 -21.17 15.61
N TRP A 361 0.81 -22.46 15.28
CA TRP A 361 2.00 -23.01 14.64
C TRP A 361 2.14 -22.41 13.25
N VAL A 362 3.09 -21.49 13.09
CA VAL A 362 3.48 -20.96 11.78
C VAL A 362 4.66 -21.78 11.30
N TYR A 363 4.44 -22.64 10.30
CA TYR A 363 5.53 -23.28 9.58
C TYR A 363 6.19 -22.23 8.68
N THR A 364 7.49 -22.01 8.88
CA THR A 364 8.32 -21.22 7.96
C THR A 364 9.04 -22.19 7.04
N ILE A 365 8.55 -22.34 5.82
CA ILE A 365 9.20 -23.15 4.79
C ILE A 365 10.30 -22.29 4.18
N LYS A 366 11.56 -22.64 4.44
CA LYS A 366 12.72 -21.89 3.92
C LYS A 366 13.24 -22.52 2.64
N ASP A 367 13.17 -23.84 2.52
CA ASP A 367 13.64 -24.59 1.36
C ASP A 367 12.66 -25.70 0.90
N ARG A 368 12.85 -26.22 -0.32
CA ARG A 368 12.06 -27.30 -0.92
C ARG A 368 12.21 -28.63 -0.16
N SER A 369 13.33 -28.81 0.52
CA SER A 369 13.57 -29.92 1.44
C SER A 369 12.67 -29.86 2.68
N ASP A 370 12.45 -28.68 3.26
CA ASP A 370 11.53 -28.46 4.39
C ASP A 370 10.09 -28.80 4.01
N LEU A 371 9.67 -28.44 2.79
CA LEU A 371 8.36 -28.78 2.26
C LEU A 371 8.19 -30.31 2.13
N ARG A 372 9.23 -31.00 1.65
CA ARG A 372 9.22 -32.46 1.51
C ARG A 372 9.16 -33.17 2.87
N ASN A 373 9.85 -32.64 3.87
CA ASN A 373 9.81 -33.15 5.25
C ASN A 373 8.44 -32.90 5.89
N LEU A 374 7.85 -31.72 5.69
CA LEU A 374 6.49 -31.42 6.15
C LEU A 374 5.47 -32.39 5.57
N TYR A 375 5.51 -32.66 4.25
CA TYR A 375 4.61 -33.63 3.65
C TYR A 375 4.83 -35.04 4.18
N ARG A 376 6.09 -35.44 4.42
CA ARG A 376 6.42 -36.74 5.01
C ARG A 376 5.82 -36.89 6.41
N ASP A 377 5.92 -35.85 7.23
CA ASP A 377 5.42 -35.85 8.61
C ASP A 377 3.88 -35.78 8.70
N LYS A 378 3.22 -35.36 7.63
CA LYS A 378 1.75 -35.24 7.56
C LYS A 378 1.06 -36.41 6.88
N VAL A 379 1.82 -37.36 6.33
CA VAL A 379 1.28 -38.54 5.65
C VAL A 379 1.36 -39.73 6.60
N PHE A 380 0.28 -40.50 6.69
CA PHE A 380 0.08 -41.62 7.64
C PHE A 380 0.05 -41.25 9.13
N THR A 381 -0.30 -40.01 9.48
CA THR A 381 -0.58 -39.68 10.88
C THR A 381 -1.97 -40.18 11.30
N PRO A 382 -2.14 -40.70 12.52
CA PRO A 382 -3.45 -41.07 13.03
C PRO A 382 -4.40 -39.87 13.09
N GLY A 383 -5.65 -40.04 12.65
CA GLY A 383 -6.68 -38.99 12.66
C GLY A 383 -7.22 -38.60 14.05
N HIS A 384 -6.57 -39.06 15.12
CA HIS A 384 -6.91 -38.76 16.51
C HIS A 384 -5.67 -38.29 17.25
N ASN A 385 -5.86 -37.53 18.33
CA ASN A 385 -4.76 -37.07 19.15
C ASN A 385 -4.10 -38.28 19.81
N LEU A 386 -2.82 -38.48 19.52
CA LEU A 386 -2.03 -39.50 20.20
C LEU A 386 -1.78 -39.09 21.66
N PRO A 387 -1.62 -40.06 22.57
CA PRO A 387 -1.20 -39.79 23.94
C PRO A 387 0.08 -38.96 23.94
N THR A 388 0.03 -37.79 24.57
CA THR A 388 1.19 -36.88 24.69
C THR A 388 2.12 -37.27 25.82
N MET A 389 1.73 -38.22 26.65
CA MET A 389 2.48 -38.70 27.80
C MET A 389 2.71 -40.21 27.65
N SER A 390 3.87 -40.67 28.12
CA SER A 390 4.17 -42.11 28.11
C SER A 390 3.35 -42.84 29.18
N LEU A 391 3.13 -44.15 29.00
CA LEU A 391 2.45 -44.96 30.01
C LEU A 391 3.14 -44.89 31.38
N ALA A 392 4.47 -44.80 31.39
CA ALA A 392 5.25 -44.66 32.62
C ALA A 392 5.01 -43.31 33.30
N GLU A 393 4.87 -42.24 32.51
CA GLU A 393 4.59 -40.89 33.00
C GLU A 393 3.16 -40.79 33.54
N CYS A 394 2.19 -41.41 32.86
CA CYS A 394 0.83 -41.53 33.37
C CYS A 394 0.79 -42.31 34.69
N ALA A 395 1.50 -43.44 34.78
CA ALA A 395 1.57 -44.22 36.03
C ALA A 395 2.23 -43.44 37.17
N ALA A 396 3.25 -42.64 36.87
CA ALA A 396 3.89 -41.76 37.86
C ALA A 396 2.93 -40.69 38.38
N ILE A 397 2.16 -40.06 37.49
CA ILE A 397 1.15 -39.06 37.85
C ILE A 397 0.02 -39.71 38.68
N GLU A 398 -0.41 -40.91 38.31
CA GLU A 398 -1.44 -41.64 39.06
C GLU A 398 -0.96 -42.01 40.47
N MET A 399 0.27 -42.53 40.60
CA MET A 399 0.88 -42.79 41.92
C MET A 399 1.07 -41.50 42.74
N GLU A 400 1.48 -40.41 42.10
CA GLU A 400 1.64 -39.12 42.78
C GLU A 400 0.30 -38.58 43.29
N MET A 401 -0.77 -38.67 42.48
CA MET A 401 -2.12 -38.31 42.92
C MET A 401 -2.64 -39.24 44.01
N GLU A 402 -2.35 -40.53 43.95
CA GLU A 402 -2.76 -41.49 44.98
C GLU A 402 -2.10 -41.18 46.32
N VAL A 403 -0.80 -40.87 46.32
CA VAL A 403 -0.05 -40.50 47.54
C VAL A 403 -0.48 -39.12 48.06
N ASN A 404 -0.65 -38.13 47.19
CA ASN A 404 -0.83 -36.74 47.60
C ASN A 404 -2.29 -36.28 47.73
N GLN A 405 -3.24 -36.92 47.05
CA GLN A 405 -4.67 -36.53 47.08
C GLN A 405 -5.56 -37.58 47.75
N ILE A 406 -5.29 -38.87 47.55
CA ILE A 406 -6.14 -39.96 48.06
C ILE A 406 -5.64 -40.44 49.44
N GLY A 407 -4.33 -40.55 49.63
CA GLY A 407 -3.68 -40.95 50.88
C GLY A 407 -3.37 -39.82 51.86
N ALA A 408 -3.53 -38.55 51.44
CA ALA A 408 -3.37 -37.41 52.35
C ALA A 408 -4.43 -37.46 53.46
N PRO A 409 -4.08 -37.19 54.73
CA PRO A 409 -5.05 -37.18 55.81
C PRO A 409 -6.06 -36.06 55.54
N LYS A 410 -7.23 -36.42 55.03
CA LYS A 410 -8.37 -35.50 54.95
C LYS A 410 -8.56 -34.94 56.36
N THR A 411 -8.53 -33.61 56.48
CA THR A 411 -8.95 -32.95 57.71
C THR A 411 -10.32 -33.52 58.05
N LYS A 412 -10.42 -34.20 59.20
CA LYS A 412 -11.70 -34.67 59.72
C LYS A 412 -12.55 -33.44 59.96
N VAL A 413 -13.33 -33.05 58.96
CA VAL A 413 -14.57 -32.32 59.22
C VAL A 413 -15.39 -33.31 60.02
N VAL A 414 -15.56 -33.00 61.30
CA VAL A 414 -16.48 -33.71 62.16
C VAL A 414 -17.85 -33.51 61.51
N GLU A 415 -18.33 -34.50 60.76
CA GLU A 415 -19.75 -34.60 60.45
C GLU A 415 -20.45 -34.78 61.80
N GLU A 416 -20.92 -33.67 62.36
CA GLU A 416 -21.93 -33.71 63.39
C GLU A 416 -23.10 -34.54 62.83
N TYR A 417 -23.47 -35.58 63.58
CA TYR A 417 -24.48 -36.57 63.20
C TYR A 417 -25.68 -35.89 62.53
N ALA A 418 -25.89 -36.21 61.25
CA ALA A 418 -26.96 -35.64 60.45
C ALA A 418 -28.33 -35.93 61.09
N THR A 419 -28.95 -34.90 61.68
CA THR A 419 -30.39 -34.89 61.93
C THR A 419 -31.11 -35.21 60.62
N ALA A 420 -32.27 -35.89 60.64
CA ALA A 420 -33.01 -36.24 59.42
C ALA A 420 -33.21 -35.03 58.46
N GLN A 421 -33.28 -33.82 59.00
CA GLN A 421 -33.33 -32.55 58.28
C GLN A 421 -32.08 -32.27 57.43
N SER A 422 -30.86 -32.53 57.93
CA SER A 422 -29.61 -32.31 57.20
C SER A 422 -29.49 -33.25 55.99
N ARG A 423 -30.04 -34.47 56.09
CA ARG A 423 -30.06 -35.42 54.98
C ARG A 423 -31.01 -34.99 53.88
N ILE A 424 -32.19 -34.47 54.25
CA ILE A 424 -33.18 -33.92 53.32
C ILE A 424 -32.61 -32.67 52.63
N GLU A 425 -32.00 -31.75 53.37
CA GLU A 425 -31.43 -30.53 52.80
C GLU A 425 -30.30 -30.82 51.80
N ARG A 426 -29.49 -31.85 52.03
CA ARG A 426 -28.48 -32.29 51.07
C ARG A 426 -29.07 -32.94 49.82
N GLU A 427 -30.19 -33.65 49.96
CA GLU A 427 -30.91 -34.24 48.83
C GLU A 427 -31.59 -33.14 48.00
N ASP A 428 -32.22 -32.16 48.64
CA ASP A 428 -32.80 -30.97 47.98
C ASP A 428 -31.74 -30.12 47.27
N GLU A 429 -30.56 -29.94 47.88
CA GLU A 429 -29.44 -29.21 47.30
C GLU A 429 -28.91 -29.90 46.04
N LYS A 430 -28.79 -31.24 46.08
CA LYS A 430 -28.42 -32.02 44.90
C LYS A 430 -29.44 -31.90 43.80
N GLU A 431 -30.73 -32.01 44.14
CA GLU A 431 -31.80 -31.87 43.15
C GLU A 431 -31.82 -30.46 42.54
N ARG A 432 -31.48 -29.43 43.32
CA ARG A 432 -31.33 -28.05 42.82
C ARG A 432 -30.13 -27.93 41.87
N GLN A 433 -29.00 -28.53 42.21
CA GLN A 433 -27.82 -28.55 41.35
C GLN A 433 -28.06 -29.36 40.06
N GLU A 434 -28.78 -30.47 40.14
CA GLU A 434 -29.16 -31.27 38.98
C GLU A 434 -30.10 -30.50 38.04
N ARG A 435 -31.11 -29.80 38.58
CA ARG A 435 -31.97 -28.90 37.78
C ARG A 435 -31.18 -27.76 37.16
N ALA A 436 -30.31 -27.09 37.92
CA ALA A 436 -29.47 -26.02 37.38
C ALA A 436 -28.50 -26.51 36.29
N TRP A 437 -28.05 -27.76 36.39
CA TRP A 437 -27.20 -28.39 35.39
C TRP A 437 -27.98 -28.77 34.12
N ASP A 438 -29.24 -29.18 34.25
CA ASP A 438 -30.14 -29.37 33.11
C ASP A 438 -30.46 -28.05 32.42
N ASP A 439 -30.86 -27.00 33.15
CA ASP A 439 -31.11 -25.66 32.60
C ASP A 439 -29.88 -25.12 31.84
N TRP A 440 -28.69 -25.29 32.41
CA TRP A 440 -27.45 -24.88 31.76
C TRP A 440 -27.16 -25.68 30.48
N LYS A 441 -27.44 -27.00 30.45
CA LYS A 441 -27.27 -27.82 29.24
C LYS A 441 -28.25 -27.41 28.14
N ASP A 442 -29.46 -27.02 28.51
CA ASP A 442 -30.47 -26.51 27.57
C ASP A 442 -30.09 -25.15 26.98
N ASP A 443 -29.53 -24.24 27.80
CA ASP A 443 -28.96 -22.97 27.35
C ASP A 443 -27.67 -23.13 26.53
N ASN A 444 -26.97 -24.26 26.67
CA ASN A 444 -25.69 -24.55 26.01
C ASN A 444 -25.77 -25.80 25.11
N PRO A 445 -26.60 -25.78 24.05
CA PRO A 445 -26.79 -26.93 23.18
C PRO A 445 -25.48 -27.31 22.48
N ARG A 446 -25.17 -28.61 22.48
CA ARG A 446 -23.97 -29.15 21.81
C ARG A 446 -23.88 -28.66 20.36
N GLY A 447 -22.76 -28.00 20.04
CA GLY A 447 -22.49 -27.45 18.71
C GLY A 447 -22.89 -25.99 18.49
N SER A 448 -23.33 -25.27 19.52
CA SER A 448 -23.60 -23.81 19.44
C SER A 448 -22.37 -22.98 19.05
N GLY A 449 -21.17 -23.40 19.46
CA GLY A 449 -19.91 -22.68 19.24
C GLY A 449 -19.50 -22.48 17.77
N ASN A 450 -20.02 -23.28 16.83
CA ASN A 450 -19.68 -23.15 15.40
C ASN A 450 -20.86 -22.74 14.49
N LYS A 451 -22.07 -22.58 15.04
CA LYS A 451 -23.27 -22.21 14.26
C LYS A 451 -23.50 -20.70 14.17
N MET A 452 -22.91 -19.91 15.08
CA MET A 452 -23.03 -18.44 15.08
C MET A 452 -22.00 -17.73 14.19
N ARG A 453 -20.96 -18.42 13.70
CA ARG A 453 -19.80 -17.79 13.03
C ARG A 453 -19.58 -18.21 11.57
N ASN A 454 -20.33 -19.18 11.04
CA ASN A 454 -20.31 -19.53 9.62
C ASN A 454 -21.74 -19.64 9.10
N LYS A 455 -22.32 -18.50 8.72
CA LYS A 455 -23.27 -18.45 7.61
C LYS A 455 -22.49 -17.82 6.45
N GLY A 456 -22.33 -18.62 5.39
CA GLY A 456 -21.46 -18.35 4.24
C GLY A 456 -21.94 -17.21 3.37
#